data_AF-A0A964DCI3-F1
#
_entry.id   AF-A0A964DCI3-F1
#
_cell.length_a   1.000
_cell.length_b   1.000
_cell.length_c   1.000
_cell.angle_alpha   90.00
_cell.angle_beta   90.00
_cell.angle_gamma   90.00
#
_symmetry.space_group_name_H-M   'P 1'
#
loop_
_entity.id
_entity.type
_entity.pdbx_description
1 polymer ?
#
loop_
_entity_poly.entity_id
_entity_poly.type
_entity_poly.pdbx_seq_one_letter_code
_entity_poly.pdbx_strand_id
1 'polypeptide(L)'
;MNGKKLPDNSRGLQNIQHIVGGTYNILLVLVGVSFGKNDTSLGIVMAVLTFIVARLSSEISFQTSIKVVREYSNSKETLANSG
;
A
#
# COMPACT_ATOMS: atom_id res chain seq x y z
N MET A 1 -11.14 -8.99 -25.82
CA MET A 1 -10.87 -8.07 -24.69
C MET A 1 -9.41 -8.23 -24.30
N ASN A 2 -8.52 -7.38 -24.83
CA ASN A 2 -7.09 -7.44 -24.52
C ASN A 2 -6.86 -6.79 -23.16
N GLY A 3 -6.96 -7.60 -22.10
CA GLY A 3 -6.57 -7.21 -20.76
C GLY A 3 -5.09 -6.85 -20.77
N LYS A 4 -4.79 -5.55 -20.77
CA LYS A 4 -3.44 -5.00 -20.69
C LYS A 4 -2.84 -5.53 -19.39
N LYS A 5 -2.06 -6.60 -19.48
CA LYS A 5 -1.36 -7.23 -18.35
C LYS A 5 -0.44 -6.15 -17.77
N LEU A 6 -0.73 -5.69 -16.57
CA LEU A 6 0.21 -4.87 -15.81
C LEU A 6 1.55 -5.61 -15.77
N PRO A 7 2.68 -4.93 -16.04
CA PRO A 7 3.99 -5.56 -16.06
C PRO A 7 4.25 -6.31 -14.75
N ASP A 8 5.00 -7.42 -14.77
CA ASP A 8 5.17 -8.32 -13.61
C ASP A 8 5.69 -7.60 -12.34
N ASN A 9 6.36 -6.47 -12.54
CA ASN A 9 6.83 -5.54 -11.51
C ASN A 9 5.71 -4.78 -10.74
N SER A 10 4.46 -4.87 -11.20
CA SER A 10 3.26 -4.33 -10.54
C SER A 10 2.59 -5.38 -9.65
N ARG A 11 2.76 -6.68 -9.91
CA ARG A 11 2.19 -7.77 -9.09
C ARG A 11 2.86 -7.83 -7.71
N GLY A 12 4.18 -7.65 -7.65
CA GLY A 12 4.92 -7.56 -6.39
C GLY A 12 4.49 -6.36 -5.54
N LEU A 13 4.30 -5.20 -6.17
CA LEU A 13 3.82 -3.98 -5.49
C LEU A 13 2.38 -4.14 -4.98
N GLN A 14 1.49 -4.75 -5.76
CA GLN A 14 0.13 -5.06 -5.33
C GLN A 14 0.11 -6.03 -4.14
N ASN A 15 0.95 -7.07 -4.15
CA ASN A 15 1.07 -8.01 -3.03
C ASN A 15 1.54 -7.29 -1.75
N ILE A 16 2.55 -6.43 -1.86
CA ILE A 16 3.04 -5.63 -0.73
C ILE A 16 1.92 -4.73 -0.21
N GLN A 17 1.22 -4.01 -1.08
CA GLN A 17 0.10 -3.14 -0.69
C GLN A 17 -1.00 -3.93 0.03
N HIS A 18 -1.31 -5.15 -0.44
CA HIS A 18 -2.33 -6.00 0.17
C HIS A 18 -1.91 -6.50 1.57
N ILE A 19 -0.65 -6.94 1.74
CA ILE A 19 -0.11 -7.38 3.04
C ILE A 19 -0.10 -6.23 4.03
N VAL A 20 0.38 -5.04 3.61
CA VAL A 20 0.48 -3.88 4.51
C VAL A 20 -0.92 -3.36 4.87
N GLY A 21 -1.86 -3.31 3.92
CA GLY A 21 -3.25 -2.95 4.20
C GLY A 21 -3.95 -3.93 5.15
N GLY A 22 -3.71 -5.25 4.98
CA GLY A 22 -4.20 -6.26 5.91
C GLY A 22 -3.63 -6.09 7.32
N THR A 23 -2.32 -5.82 7.42
CA THR A 23 -1.63 -5.59 8.70
C THR A 23 -2.16 -4.34 9.41
N TYR A 24 -2.43 -3.26 8.67
CA TYR A 24 -3.02 -2.04 9.22
C TYR A 24 -4.39 -2.31 9.87
N ASN A 25 -5.27 -3.03 9.18
CA ASN A 25 -6.60 -3.35 9.70
C ASN A 25 -6.54 -4.21 10.97
N ILE A 26 -5.64 -5.19 11.02
CA ILE A 26 -5.44 -6.02 12.23
C ILE A 26 -4.95 -5.16 13.40
N LEU A 27 -3.97 -4.30 13.18
CA LEU A 27 -3.43 -3.43 14.23
C LEU A 27 -4.49 -2.44 14.75
N LEU A 28 -5.31 -1.86 13.86
CA LEU A 28 -6.39 -0.96 14.25
C LEU A 28 -7.40 -1.65 15.19
N VAL A 29 -7.76 -2.90 14.90
CA VAL A 29 -8.63 -3.70 15.79
C VAL A 29 -7.96 -3.95 17.14
N LEU A 30 -6.66 -4.29 17.14
CA LEU A 30 -5.89 -4.52 18.37
C LEU A 30 -5.76 -3.27 19.24
N VAL A 31 -5.65 -2.08 18.63
CA VAL A 31 -5.71 -0.79 19.35
C VAL A 31 -7.02 -0.69 20.14
N GLY A 32 -8.16 -0.88 19.46
CA GLY A 32 -9.48 -0.81 20.10
C GLY A 32 -9.66 -1.81 21.22
N VAL A 33 -9.23 -3.07 21.03
CA VAL A 33 -9.29 -4.12 22.05
C VAL A 33 -8.40 -3.80 23.26
N SER A 34 -7.20 -3.28 23.03
CA SER A 34 -6.23 -3.01 24.10
C SER A 34 -6.68 -1.86 24.99
N PHE A 35 -7.15 -0.75 24.40
CA PHE A 35 -7.76 0.34 25.16
C PHE A 35 -9.06 -0.09 25.86
N GLY A 36 -9.88 -0.94 25.22
CA GLY A 36 -11.11 -1.47 25.82
C GLY A 36 -10.89 -2.40 27.02
N LYS A 37 -9.70 -2.99 27.16
CA LYS A 37 -9.32 -3.84 28.31
C LYS A 37 -8.64 -3.06 29.45
N ASN A 38 -8.63 -1.73 29.42
CA ASN A 38 -7.89 -0.87 30.35
C ASN A 38 -6.36 -1.09 30.35
N ASP A 39 -5.81 -1.76 29.35
CA ASP A 39 -4.35 -1.89 29.16
C ASP A 39 -3.85 -0.73 28.29
N THR A 40 -3.79 0.45 28.90
CA THR A 40 -3.40 1.70 28.24
C THR A 40 -1.99 1.61 27.65
N SER A 41 -1.06 0.92 28.33
CA SER A 41 0.29 0.67 27.84
C SER A 41 0.29 -0.10 26.53
N LEU A 42 -0.44 -1.22 26.47
CA LEU A 42 -0.57 -2.03 25.26
C LEU A 42 -1.30 -1.26 24.15
N GLY A 43 -2.33 -0.50 24.50
CA GLY A 43 -3.05 0.37 23.56
C GLY A 43 -2.14 1.39 22.89
N ILE A 44 -1.26 2.06 23.66
CA ILE A 44 -0.28 3.01 23.13
C ILE A 44 0.71 2.30 22.18
N VAL A 45 1.24 1.13 22.58
CA VAL A 45 2.16 0.34 21.72
C VAL A 45 1.48 -0.03 20.40
N MET A 46 0.25 -0.53 20.45
CA MET A 46 -0.51 -0.87 19.25
C MET A 46 -0.81 0.36 18.38
N ALA A 47 -1.08 1.52 18.98
CA ALA A 47 -1.35 2.75 18.24
C ALA A 47 -0.10 3.25 17.50
N VAL A 48 1.07 3.19 18.14
CA VAL A 48 2.36 3.52 17.51
C VAL A 48 2.67 2.57 16.36
N LEU A 49 2.47 1.26 16.54
CA LEU A 49 2.66 0.28 15.47
C LEU A 49 1.69 0.53 14.30
N THR A 50 0.42 0.81 14.60
CA THR A 50 -0.60 1.16 13.59
C THR A 50 -0.17 2.39 12.79
N PHE A 51 0.34 3.42 13.47
CA PHE A 51 0.83 4.65 12.82
C PHE A 51 2.04 4.38 11.90
N ILE A 52 3.00 3.56 12.33
CA ILE A 52 4.16 3.19 11.50
C ILE A 52 3.70 2.44 10.24
N VAL A 53 2.79 1.48 10.38
CA VAL A 53 2.25 0.72 9.25
C VAL A 53 1.44 1.63 8.31
N ALA A 54 0.72 2.62 8.83
CA ALA A 54 0.03 3.62 8.01
C ALA A 54 1.01 4.46 7.17
N ARG A 55 2.13 4.89 7.76
CA ARG A 55 3.18 5.64 7.05
C ARG A 55 3.84 4.80 5.96
N LEU A 56 4.16 3.54 6.25
CA LEU A 56 4.70 2.60 5.26
C LEU A 56 3.69 2.35 4.13
N SER A 57 2.40 2.17 4.46
CA SER A 57 1.32 2.02 3.48
C SER A 57 1.26 3.22 2.53
N SER A 58 1.34 4.43 3.09
CA SER A 58 1.31 5.68 2.32
C SER A 58 2.51 5.81 1.39
N GLU A 59 3.71 5.47 1.85
CA GLU A 59 4.94 5.52 1.06
C GLU A 59 4.92 4.51 -0.09
N ILE A 60 4.51 3.27 0.19
CA ILE A 60 4.37 2.23 -0.83
C ILE A 60 3.33 2.63 -1.88
N SER A 61 2.19 3.20 -1.45
CA SER A 61 1.15 3.69 -2.36
C SER A 61 1.65 4.84 -3.24
N PHE A 62 2.45 5.76 -2.68
CA PHE A 62 3.07 6.85 -3.41
C PHE A 62 4.05 6.34 -4.48
N GLN A 63 4.97 5.43 -4.11
CA GLN A 63 5.90 4.82 -5.06
C GLN A 63 5.18 4.00 -6.15
N THR A 64 4.12 3.29 -5.78
CA THR A 64 3.26 2.57 -6.72
C THR A 64 2.61 3.52 -7.72
N SER A 65 2.07 4.64 -7.24
CA SER A 65 1.42 5.65 -8.08
C SER A 65 2.40 6.28 -9.07
N ILE A 66 3.61 6.65 -8.63
CA ILE A 66 4.66 7.19 -9.51
C ILE A 66 5.05 6.16 -10.58
N LYS A 67 5.22 4.90 -10.21
CA LYS A 67 5.61 3.84 -11.14
C LYS A 67 4.56 3.61 -12.22
N VAL A 68 3.28 3.55 -11.83
CA VAL A 68 2.15 3.42 -12.76
C VAL A 68 2.06 4.61 -13.71
N VAL A 69 2.19 5.84 -13.21
CA VAL A 69 2.18 7.06 -14.05
C VAL A 69 3.34 7.06 -15.05
N ARG A 70 4.55 6.68 -14.60
CA ARG A 70 5.73 6.60 -15.47
C ARG A 70 5.57 5.56 -16.57
N GLU A 71 5.10 4.35 -16.24
CA GLU A 71 4.82 3.31 -17.23
C GLU A 71 3.75 3.76 -18.24
N TYR A 72 2.71 4.46 -17.76
CA TYR A 72 1.67 4.98 -18.65
C TYR A 72 2.20 6.06 -19.59
N SER A 73 3.04 6.98 -19.10
CA SER A 73 3.65 8.05 -19.90
C SER A 73 4.60 7.50 -20.97
N ASN A 74 5.51 6.60 -20.61
CA ASN A 74 6.44 5.96 -21.57
C ASN A 74 5.69 5.15 -22.64
N SER A 75 4.59 4.49 -22.27
CA SER A 75 3.77 3.75 -23.25
C SER A 75 3.10 4.68 -24.28
N LYS A 76 2.77 5.91 -23.89
CA LYS A 76 2.19 6.93 -24.79
C LYS A 76 3.22 7.50 -25.77
N GLU A 77 4.43 7.81 -25.30
CA GLU A 77 5.51 8.30 -26.18
C GLU A 77 5.92 7.27 -27.22
N THR A 78 6.00 6.00 -26.83
CA THR A 78 6.37 4.92 -27.76
C THR A 78 5.34 4.76 -28.88
N LEU A 79 4.04 4.92 -28.57
CA LEU A 79 2.96 4.87 -29.56
C LEU A 79 2.91 6.12 -30.45
N ALA A 80 3.30 7.29 -29.93
CA ALA A 80 3.32 8.54 -30.68
C ALA A 80 4.50 8.62 -31.68
N ASN A 81 5.63 7.97 -31.38
CA ASN A 81 6.81 7.91 -32.27
C ASN A 81 6.78 6.75 -33.28
N SER A 82 5.74 5.92 -33.28
CA SER A 82 5.59 4.76 -34.17
C SER A 82 4.57 4.94 -35.30
N GLY A 83 4.03 6.15 -35.47
CA GLY A 83 3.13 6.53 -36.58
C GLY A 83 3.76 7.59 -37.45
#